data_AF-A0A925R8P2-F1
#
_entry.id   AF-A0A925R8P2-F1
#
_cell.length_a   1.000
_cell.length_b   1.000
_cell.length_c   1.000
_cell.angle_alpha   90.00
_cell.angle_beta   90.00
_cell.angle_gamma   90.00
#
_symmetry.space_group_name_H-M   'P 1'
#
loop_
_entity.id
_entity.type
_entity.pdbx_description
1 polymer ?
#
loop_
_entity_poly.entity_id
_entity_poly.type
_entity_poly.pdbx_seq_one_letter_code
_entity_poly.pdbx_strand_id
1 'polypeptide(L)'
;MHRLRTPIRRKLLFATLTPLSVAILLSWLIGATLITDRIFRQAQQKVVGDLNSARKVYWGEIEHLSGTVKVAGLSSDLSAALRAGKFSGNKGMLHKLLQSEQLSFINIIDSRGIVRYRAANPRAAGDSLANDPLVAQALLGTAAGGSQVYDRLRLARENPALAKAVSIGIKATPRSRSTTRDSEERGLLLVAAAPLLAADGSVSGVLQAGRLLNGDSRVVDTITRMVYEREERGAATIFLGDVRIATSVRDAGGERATGSLMSSEVASLVLEKNKLWSDRAFVLNEWYFSAYEPILDPDGTTIGALYVGMPERPFLTMRTNINLIFGGVLAFVALIGIALSGWISNKLARPVRALAEGARRMAAGERIEPIVVDTHDEIALLADEFNTMAREVSTLNSTLEQKVERRSAQLAEKNQQLLAIQKELAKAERLSGLGLLAAGVAHEINNPLAIIRGNTELLQDELPEGAEEREEVEAIMQEIGRIERIVSNLRVFSRSGLKRISSFSLG
;
A
#
# COMPACT_ATOMS: atom_id res chain seq x y z
N MET A 1 -39.21 4.44 3.27
CA MET A 1 -37.74 4.48 3.11
C MET A 1 -37.35 3.85 1.77
N HIS A 2 -37.05 4.65 0.74
CA HIS A 2 -36.54 4.14 -0.53
C HIS A 2 -35.11 3.62 -0.35
N ARG A 3 -34.92 2.28 -0.41
CA ARG A 3 -33.59 1.68 -0.52
C ARG A 3 -32.97 2.10 -1.85
N LEU A 4 -31.99 2.99 -1.83
CA LEU A 4 -31.16 3.36 -2.97
C LEU A 4 -30.56 2.07 -3.56
N ARG A 5 -31.11 1.59 -4.68
CA ARG A 5 -30.58 0.42 -5.40
C ARG A 5 -29.29 0.83 -6.09
N THR A 6 -28.15 0.61 -5.43
CA THR A 6 -26.85 0.85 -6.04
C THR A 6 -26.60 -0.14 -7.18
N PRO A 7 -26.08 0.31 -8.34
CA PRO A 7 -25.83 -0.57 -9.47
C PRO A 7 -24.80 -1.64 -9.14
N ILE A 8 -25.00 -2.88 -9.62
CA ILE A 8 -24.10 -4.02 -9.39
C ILE A 8 -22.63 -3.68 -9.69
N ARG A 9 -22.38 -2.94 -10.78
CA ARG A 9 -21.06 -2.41 -11.14
C ARG A 9 -20.37 -1.64 -10.00
N ARG A 10 -21.08 -0.74 -9.30
CA ARG A 10 -20.50 0.01 -8.17
C ARG A 10 -20.16 -0.91 -7.01
N LYS A 11 -21.03 -1.87 -6.69
CA LYS A 11 -20.77 -2.85 -5.61
C LYS A 11 -19.52 -3.69 -5.89
N LEU A 12 -19.35 -4.17 -7.13
CA LEU A 12 -18.17 -4.93 -7.55
C LEU A 12 -16.89 -4.10 -7.52
N LEU A 13 -16.93 -2.86 -8.02
CA LEU A 13 -15.80 -1.93 -7.93
C LEU A 13 -15.39 -1.69 -6.47
N PHE A 14 -16.34 -1.40 -5.58
CA PHE A 14 -16.04 -1.21 -4.16
C PHE A 14 -15.50 -2.49 -3.52
N ALA A 15 -16.09 -3.65 -3.80
CA ALA A 15 -15.66 -4.93 -3.23
C ALA A 15 -14.22 -5.32 -3.61
N THR A 16 -13.75 -4.92 -4.79
CA THR A 16 -12.40 -5.22 -5.27
C THR A 16 -11.38 -4.12 -4.93
N LEU A 17 -11.75 -2.85 -5.05
CA LEU A 17 -10.83 -1.73 -4.82
C LEU A 17 -10.56 -1.43 -3.35
N THR A 18 -11.54 -1.65 -2.47
CA THR A 18 -11.39 -1.41 -1.03
C THR A 18 -10.26 -2.26 -0.42
N PRO A 19 -10.27 -3.61 -0.54
CA PRO A 19 -9.19 -4.43 0.00
C PRO A 19 -7.85 -4.13 -0.65
N LEU A 20 -7.83 -3.84 -1.96
CA LEU A 20 -6.62 -3.47 -2.68
C LEU A 20 -6.00 -2.17 -2.12
N SER A 21 -6.83 -1.15 -1.89
CA SER A 21 -6.38 0.14 -1.36
C SER A 21 -5.87 0.01 0.08
N VAL A 22 -6.55 -0.78 0.92
CA VAL A 22 -6.08 -1.09 2.27
C VAL A 22 -4.74 -1.82 2.24
N ALA A 23 -4.60 -2.83 1.37
CA ALA A 23 -3.35 -3.58 1.22
C ALA A 23 -2.19 -2.66 0.78
N ILE A 24 -2.41 -1.81 -0.23
CA ILE A 24 -1.40 -0.86 -0.71
C ILE A 24 -0.98 0.11 0.40
N LEU A 25 -1.94 0.66 1.15
CA LEU A 25 -1.66 1.59 2.24
C LEU A 25 -0.85 0.93 3.37
N LEU A 26 -1.23 -0.30 3.76
CA LEU A 26 -0.47 -1.09 4.73
C LEU A 26 0.94 -1.42 4.23
N SER A 27 1.06 -1.86 2.97
CA SER A 27 2.37 -2.11 2.35
C SER A 27 3.24 -0.86 2.29
N TRP A 28 2.67 0.31 1.99
CA TRP A 28 3.39 1.58 2.00
C TRP A 28 3.87 1.95 3.40
N LEU A 29 3.00 1.86 4.41
CA LEU A 29 3.33 2.18 5.81
C LEU A 29 4.43 1.24 6.34
N ILE A 30 4.25 -0.07 6.18
CA ILE A 30 5.22 -1.09 6.62
C ILE A 30 6.52 -0.97 5.83
N GLY A 31 6.45 -0.77 4.52
CA GLY A 31 7.63 -0.61 3.68
C GLY A 31 8.46 0.61 4.08
N ALA A 32 7.81 1.76 4.25
CA ALA A 32 8.48 3.02 4.61
C ALA A 32 9.18 2.95 5.98
N THR A 33 8.56 2.31 6.97
CA THR A 33 9.18 2.10 8.30
C THR A 33 10.36 1.14 8.20
N LEU A 34 10.19 -0.02 7.56
CA LEU A 34 11.24 -1.02 7.38
C LEU A 34 12.47 -0.47 6.63
N ILE A 35 12.25 0.30 5.55
CA ILE A 35 13.33 0.92 4.78
C ILE A 35 14.13 1.90 5.65
N THR A 36 13.43 2.77 6.38
CA THR A 36 14.06 3.78 7.24
C THR A 36 14.92 3.12 8.32
N ASP A 37 14.36 2.14 9.01
CA ASP A 37 15.02 1.37 10.05
C ASP A 37 16.24 0.59 9.55
N ARG A 38 16.11 -0.05 8.39
CA ARG A 38 17.17 -0.88 7.82
C ARG A 38 18.35 -0.04 7.37
N ILE A 39 18.10 1.10 6.72
CA ILE A 39 19.14 2.05 6.31
C ILE A 39 19.90 2.56 7.53
N PHE A 40 19.20 2.96 8.59
CA PHE A 40 19.82 3.44 9.82
C PHE A 40 20.71 2.36 10.48
N ARG A 41 20.18 1.15 10.65
CA ARG A 41 20.94 0.03 11.25
C ARG A 41 22.16 -0.35 10.41
N GLN A 42 22.04 -0.39 9.09
CA GLN A 42 23.17 -0.64 8.20
C GLN A 42 24.24 0.44 8.31
N ALA A 43 23.82 1.71 8.33
CA ALA A 43 24.74 2.83 8.50
C ALA A 43 25.50 2.72 9.82
N GLN A 44 24.80 2.50 10.94
CA GLN A 44 25.42 2.38 12.26
C GLN A 44 26.37 1.18 12.35
N GLN A 45 25.98 0.01 11.84
CA GLN A 45 26.85 -1.18 11.80
C GLN A 45 28.11 -0.93 10.97
N LYS A 46 28.00 -0.25 9.83
CA LYS A 46 29.15 0.14 9.01
C LYS A 46 30.09 1.05 9.80
N VAL A 47 29.60 2.13 10.42
CA VAL A 47 30.48 3.05 11.17
C VAL A 47 31.14 2.37 12.38
N VAL A 48 30.46 1.44 13.06
CA VAL A 48 31.09 0.65 14.13
C VAL A 48 32.18 -0.28 13.57
N GLY A 49 31.95 -0.90 12.40
CA GLY A 49 32.96 -1.68 11.69
C GLY A 49 34.18 -0.83 11.30
N ASP A 50 33.92 0.35 10.76
CA ASP A 50 34.90 1.38 10.40
C ASP A 50 35.74 1.80 11.61
N LEU A 51 35.11 1.96 12.79
CA LEU A 51 35.80 2.30 14.02
C LEU A 51 36.72 1.17 14.48
N ASN A 52 36.32 -0.09 14.34
CA ASN A 52 37.19 -1.22 14.65
C ASN A 52 38.42 -1.27 13.74
N SER A 53 38.27 -0.91 12.46
CA SER A 53 39.39 -0.76 11.54
C SER A 53 40.29 0.41 11.92
N ALA A 54 39.71 1.56 12.27
CA ALA A 54 40.43 2.73 12.75
C ALA A 54 41.24 2.42 14.03
N ARG A 55 40.63 1.70 14.98
CA ARG A 55 41.29 1.20 16.19
C ARG A 55 42.53 0.39 15.85
N LYS A 56 42.43 -0.56 14.90
CA LYS A 56 43.57 -1.39 14.48
C LYS A 56 44.70 -0.56 13.89
N VAL A 57 44.40 0.47 13.09
CA VAL A 57 45.43 1.38 12.56
C VAL A 57 46.09 2.15 13.70
N TYR A 58 45.30 2.72 14.62
CA TYR A 58 45.82 3.47 15.75
C TYR A 58 46.72 2.62 16.67
N TRP A 59 46.28 1.41 17.02
CA TRP A 59 47.09 0.47 17.81
C TRP A 59 48.31 -0.03 17.04
N GLY A 60 48.18 -0.28 15.74
CA GLY A 60 49.32 -0.66 14.89
C GLY A 60 50.43 0.39 14.89
N GLU A 61 50.09 1.67 14.96
CA GLU A 61 51.09 2.75 15.11
C GLU A 61 51.79 2.73 16.48
N ILE A 62 51.07 2.38 17.56
CA ILE A 62 51.67 2.20 18.90
C ILE A 62 52.59 0.98 18.91
N GLU A 63 52.14 -0.15 18.36
CA GLU A 63 52.91 -1.39 18.28
C GLU A 63 54.16 -1.22 17.41
N HIS A 64 54.04 -0.55 16.27
CA HIS A 64 55.17 -0.20 15.40
C HIS A 64 56.20 0.65 16.16
N LEU A 65 55.76 1.71 16.84
CA LEU A 65 56.65 2.55 17.64
C LEU A 65 57.32 1.75 18.77
N SER A 66 56.57 0.93 19.49
CA SER A 66 57.09 0.07 20.56
C SER A 66 58.12 -0.94 20.04
N GLY A 67 57.85 -1.57 18.90
CA GLY A 67 58.77 -2.47 18.21
C GLY A 67 60.08 -1.77 17.81
N THR A 68 60.00 -0.59 17.20
CA THR A 68 61.16 0.21 16.81
C THR A 68 62.00 0.60 18.03
N VAL A 69 61.38 1.08 19.10
CA VAL A 69 62.08 1.45 20.34
C VAL A 69 62.68 0.24 21.03
N LYS A 70 61.99 -0.92 21.01
CA LYS A 70 62.50 -2.19 21.54
C LYS A 70 63.76 -2.64 20.79
N VAL A 71 63.75 -2.61 19.46
CA VAL A 71 64.92 -2.98 18.64
C VAL A 71 66.08 -2.01 18.90
N ALA A 72 65.81 -0.71 18.96
CA ALA A 72 66.83 0.29 19.28
C ALA A 72 67.40 0.12 20.70
N GLY A 73 66.58 -0.34 21.65
CA GLY A 73 66.98 -0.64 23.03
C GLY A 73 67.98 -1.81 23.16
N LEU A 74 68.06 -2.68 22.16
CA LEU A 74 69.04 -3.77 22.11
C LEU A 74 70.45 -3.31 21.70
N SER A 75 70.64 -2.03 21.38
CA SER A 75 71.94 -1.48 21.00
C SER A 75 72.92 -1.49 22.18
N SER A 76 73.98 -2.31 22.06
CA SER A 76 75.11 -2.34 23.01
C SER A 76 75.80 -0.99 23.12
N ASP A 77 75.86 -0.22 22.02
CA ASP A 77 76.46 1.11 21.97
C ASP A 77 75.69 2.13 22.83
N LEU A 78 74.35 2.09 22.84
CA LEU A 78 73.56 2.97 23.71
C LEU A 78 73.72 2.62 25.19
N SER A 79 73.77 1.33 25.51
CA SER A 79 74.01 0.84 26.87
C SER A 79 75.41 1.22 27.37
N ALA A 80 76.43 1.15 26.50
CA ALA A 80 77.79 1.61 26.81
C ALA A 80 77.84 3.14 27.00
N ALA A 81 77.18 3.91 26.14
CA ALA A 81 77.10 5.37 26.22
C ALA A 81 76.43 5.85 27.52
N LEU A 82 75.36 5.15 27.94
CA LEU A 82 74.67 5.43 29.19
C LEU A 82 75.58 5.22 30.40
N ARG A 83 76.33 4.11 30.45
CA ARG A 83 77.31 3.84 31.52
C ARG A 83 78.44 4.87 31.55
N ALA A 84 78.93 5.29 30.39
CA ALA A 84 80.01 6.27 30.27
C ALA A 84 79.54 7.72 30.48
N GLY A 85 78.22 7.97 30.51
CA GLY A 85 77.65 9.32 30.56
C GLY A 85 77.98 10.19 29.34
N LYS A 86 78.37 9.57 28.21
CA LYS A 86 78.82 10.26 27.00
C LYS A 86 78.07 9.75 25.77
N PHE A 87 77.25 10.62 25.17
CA PHE A 87 76.37 10.29 24.04
C PHE A 87 76.84 10.88 22.70
N SER A 88 78.06 11.44 22.63
CA SER A 88 78.58 12.09 21.42
C SER A 88 78.66 11.16 20.21
N GLY A 89 79.04 9.89 20.42
CA GLY A 89 79.13 8.88 19.35
C GLY A 89 77.78 8.41 18.81
N ASN A 90 76.70 8.51 19.60
CA ASN A 90 75.38 8.00 19.23
C ASN A 90 74.49 9.07 18.58
N LYS A 91 74.95 10.33 18.50
CA LYS A 91 74.17 11.45 17.95
C LYS A 91 73.65 11.17 16.54
N GLY A 92 74.49 10.64 15.66
CA GLY A 92 74.12 10.33 14.28
C GLY A 92 73.00 9.30 14.19
N MET A 93 73.11 8.21 14.95
CA MET A 93 72.08 7.16 15.02
C MET A 93 70.76 7.69 15.57
N LEU A 94 70.81 8.41 16.70
CA LEU A 94 69.61 8.96 17.33
C LEU A 94 68.93 10.02 16.45
N HIS A 95 69.71 10.84 15.74
CA HIS A 95 69.17 11.82 14.80
C HIS A 95 68.55 11.14 13.57
N LYS A 96 69.16 10.07 13.06
CA LYS A 96 68.58 9.26 11.98
C LYS A 96 67.26 8.65 12.42
N LEU A 97 67.19 8.11 13.64
CA LEU A 97 65.95 7.52 14.19
C LEU A 97 64.85 8.58 14.39
N LEU A 98 65.21 9.78 14.86
CA LEU A 98 64.28 10.92 14.93
C LEU A 98 63.67 11.24 13.55
N GLN A 99 64.49 11.26 12.49
CA GLN A 99 64.03 11.62 11.15
C GLN A 99 63.28 10.48 10.44
N SER A 100 63.81 9.25 10.46
CA SER A 100 63.25 8.13 9.69
C SER A 100 61.89 7.69 10.22
N GLU A 101 61.74 7.65 11.55
CA GLU A 101 60.49 7.27 12.21
C GLU A 101 59.61 8.49 12.53
N GLN A 102 60.06 9.71 12.15
CA GLN A 102 59.38 10.98 12.38
C GLN A 102 59.00 11.17 13.85
N LEU A 103 59.95 10.87 14.74
CA LEU A 103 59.79 10.98 16.18
C LEU A 103 59.98 12.42 16.61
N SER A 104 59.17 12.84 17.58
CA SER A 104 59.22 14.18 18.15
C SER A 104 60.32 14.32 19.20
N PHE A 105 60.65 13.24 19.90
CA PHE A 105 61.75 13.17 20.87
C PHE A 105 62.24 11.73 21.08
N ILE A 106 63.47 11.61 21.60
CA ILE A 106 64.04 10.35 22.11
C ILE A 106 64.78 10.69 23.40
N ASN A 107 64.53 9.91 24.45
CA ASN A 107 65.15 10.03 25.77
C ASN A 107 65.92 8.77 26.13
N ILE A 108 67.07 8.96 26.76
CA ILE A 108 67.84 7.91 27.42
C ILE A 108 67.79 8.18 28.91
N ILE A 109 67.30 7.19 29.64
CA ILE A 109 66.98 7.26 31.06
C ILE A 109 67.82 6.19 31.77
N ASP A 110 68.38 6.49 32.94
CA ASP A 110 69.12 5.50 33.72
C ASP A 110 68.20 4.57 34.52
N SER A 111 68.78 3.56 35.18
CA SER A 111 68.05 2.59 36.01
C SER A 111 67.32 3.19 37.22
N ARG A 112 67.59 4.46 37.58
CA ARG A 112 66.86 5.20 38.63
C ARG A 112 65.70 6.02 38.06
N GLY A 113 65.46 5.95 36.75
CA GLY A 113 64.47 6.77 36.07
C GLY A 113 64.92 8.20 35.79
N ILE A 114 66.21 8.53 35.93
CA ILE A 114 66.72 9.89 35.67
C ILE A 114 67.08 10.05 34.19
N VAL A 115 66.58 11.10 33.55
CA VAL A 115 66.91 11.41 32.15
C VAL A 115 68.38 11.82 32.04
N ARG A 116 69.16 11.06 31.27
CA ARG A 116 70.58 11.33 31.02
C ARG A 116 70.82 12.03 29.70
N TYR A 117 69.94 11.83 28.72
CA TYR A 117 70.07 12.46 27.42
C TYR A 117 68.71 12.60 26.73
N ARG A 118 68.51 13.73 26.06
CA ARG A 118 67.41 13.96 25.12
C ARG A 118 67.97 14.27 23.76
N ALA A 119 67.62 13.49 22.75
CA ALA A 119 68.14 13.68 21.40
C ALA A 119 67.67 15.00 20.77
N ALA A 120 66.45 15.43 21.08
CA ALA A 120 65.84 16.66 20.56
C ALA A 120 66.10 17.90 21.43
N ASN A 121 66.56 17.73 22.68
CA ASN A 121 66.96 18.83 23.55
C ASN A 121 68.13 18.43 24.50
N PRO A 122 69.35 18.24 23.98
CA PRO A 122 70.46 17.66 24.76
C PRO A 122 70.85 18.45 26.02
N ARG A 123 70.44 19.73 26.13
CA ARG A 123 70.73 20.58 27.29
C ARG A 123 69.76 20.35 28.46
N ALA A 124 68.60 19.74 28.21
CA ALA A 124 67.63 19.41 29.25
C ALA A 124 67.83 17.96 29.70
N ALA A 125 68.42 17.76 30.89
CA ALA A 125 68.63 16.45 31.51
C ALA A 125 68.58 16.57 33.04
N GLY A 126 68.49 15.44 33.74
CA GLY A 126 68.54 15.34 35.20
C GLY A 126 67.19 15.29 35.91
N ASP A 127 66.08 15.50 35.20
CA ASP A 127 64.74 15.27 35.73
C ASP A 127 64.39 13.78 35.79
N SER A 128 63.47 13.42 36.68
CA SER A 128 63.02 12.05 36.89
C SER A 128 61.76 11.73 36.09
N LEU A 129 61.75 10.53 35.50
CA LEU A 129 60.62 9.88 34.84
C LEU A 129 60.33 8.50 35.39
N ALA A 130 60.80 8.21 36.61
CA ALA A 130 60.49 6.94 37.28
C ALA A 130 58.97 6.71 37.45
N ASN A 131 58.18 7.79 37.55
CA ASN A 131 56.73 7.73 37.70
C ASN A 131 55.97 7.68 36.37
N ASP A 132 56.65 7.78 35.23
CA ASP A 132 56.00 7.57 33.93
C ASP A 132 55.68 6.06 33.78
N PRO A 133 54.43 5.67 33.53
CA PRO A 133 54.02 4.26 33.55
C PRO A 133 54.72 3.41 32.50
N LEU A 134 55.04 3.97 31.33
CA LEU A 134 55.76 3.25 30.27
C LEU A 134 57.24 3.08 30.65
N VAL A 135 57.85 4.12 31.21
CA VAL A 135 59.24 4.05 31.71
C VAL A 135 59.34 3.06 32.87
N ALA A 136 58.39 3.05 33.80
CA ALA A 136 58.35 2.11 34.91
C ALA A 136 58.28 0.66 34.42
N GLN A 137 57.42 0.35 33.45
CA GLN A 137 57.36 -0.98 32.83
C GLN A 137 58.66 -1.37 32.12
N ALA A 138 59.30 -0.42 31.43
CA ALA A 138 60.58 -0.63 30.79
C ALA A 138 61.72 -0.87 31.79
N LEU A 139 61.73 -0.20 32.94
CA LEU A 139 62.67 -0.46 34.03
C LEU A 139 62.51 -1.86 34.62
N LEU A 140 61.30 -2.42 34.58
CA LEU A 140 61.01 -3.82 34.93
C LEU A 140 61.40 -4.81 33.81
N GLY A 141 61.98 -4.33 32.70
CA GLY A 141 62.46 -5.18 31.60
C GLY A 141 61.44 -5.43 30.49
N THR A 142 60.28 -4.77 30.50
CA THR A 142 59.23 -4.98 29.49
C THR A 142 59.07 -3.74 28.62
N ALA A 143 59.22 -3.89 27.30
CA ALA A 143 58.91 -2.80 26.38
C ALA A 143 57.39 -2.54 26.32
N ALA A 144 57.00 -1.28 26.37
CA ALA A 144 55.61 -0.86 26.41
C ALA A 144 55.39 0.37 25.53
N GLY A 145 54.18 0.49 24.97
CA GLY A 145 53.76 1.64 24.19
C GLY A 145 52.33 2.03 24.53
N GLY A 146 52.01 3.32 24.40
CA GLY A 146 50.69 3.85 24.72
C GLY A 146 50.51 5.28 24.26
N SER A 147 49.35 5.85 24.60
CA SER A 147 49.03 7.25 24.35
C SER A 147 49.20 8.06 25.63
N GLN A 148 49.88 9.20 25.61
CA GLN A 148 50.06 10.05 26.78
C GLN A 148 49.83 11.51 26.44
N VAL A 149 49.39 12.29 27.43
CA VAL A 149 49.22 13.74 27.29
C VAL A 149 50.34 14.46 28.00
N TYR A 150 51.09 15.28 27.27
CA TYR A 150 52.12 16.14 27.85
C TYR A 150 51.64 17.59 27.87
N ASP A 151 51.86 18.26 28.99
CA ASP A 151 51.68 19.70 29.08
C ASP A 151 52.76 20.47 28.31
N ARG A 152 52.57 21.77 28.17
CA ARG A 152 53.48 22.63 27.41
C ARG A 152 54.90 22.68 27.98
N LEU A 153 55.06 22.61 29.31
CA LEU A 153 56.36 22.67 29.97
C LEU A 153 57.14 21.38 29.72
N ARG A 154 56.47 20.24 29.83
CA ARG A 154 57.01 18.91 29.52
C ARG A 154 57.42 18.84 28.05
N LEU A 155 56.55 19.25 27.13
CA LEU A 155 56.86 19.31 25.69
C LEU A 155 58.10 20.18 25.40
N ALA A 156 58.22 21.35 26.04
CA ALA A 156 59.37 22.23 25.87
C ALA A 156 60.68 21.59 26.36
N ARG A 157 60.63 20.78 27.43
CA ARG A 157 61.80 20.01 27.90
C ARG A 157 62.19 18.94 26.90
N GLU A 158 61.22 18.22 26.35
CA GLU A 158 61.48 17.15 25.36
C GLU A 158 62.05 17.70 24.06
N ASN A 159 61.37 18.71 23.50
CA ASN A 159 61.77 19.36 22.26
C ASN A 159 61.14 20.77 22.21
N PRO A 160 61.94 21.84 22.30
CA PRO A 160 61.45 23.23 22.29
C PRO A 160 60.57 23.60 21.08
N ALA A 161 60.73 22.91 19.95
CA ALA A 161 59.88 23.13 18.78
C ALA A 161 58.43 22.67 19.00
N LEU A 162 58.20 21.63 19.81
CA LEU A 162 56.87 21.09 20.07
C LEU A 162 56.00 22.06 20.87
N ALA A 163 56.59 22.79 21.82
CA ALA A 163 55.87 23.78 22.63
C ALA A 163 55.31 24.95 21.80
N LYS A 164 55.81 25.15 20.58
CA LYS A 164 55.24 26.08 19.59
C LYS A 164 54.25 25.39 18.66
N ALA A 165 54.57 24.19 18.19
CA ALA A 165 53.77 23.44 17.23
C ALA A 165 52.43 22.91 17.80
N VAL A 166 52.35 22.71 19.12
CA VAL A 166 51.18 22.10 19.78
C VAL A 166 49.98 23.05 19.92
N SER A 167 50.21 24.37 19.84
CA SER A 167 49.19 25.39 20.08
C SER A 167 48.13 25.39 18.98
N ILE A 168 46.94 24.88 19.29
CA ILE A 168 45.78 24.85 18.38
C ILE A 168 44.72 25.82 18.89
N GLY A 169 44.33 26.81 18.09
CA GLY A 169 43.24 27.71 18.43
C GLY A 169 41.90 26.97 18.51
N ILE A 170 41.18 27.13 19.62
CA ILE A 170 39.90 26.44 19.85
C ILE A 170 38.78 27.18 19.11
N LYS A 171 37.99 26.42 18.36
CA LYS A 171 36.83 26.92 17.62
C LYS A 171 35.56 26.30 18.20
N ALA A 172 34.70 27.13 18.79
CA ALA A 172 33.40 26.68 19.27
C ALA A 172 32.54 26.14 18.10
N THR A 173 31.75 25.11 18.38
CA THR A 173 30.81 24.53 17.40
C THR A 173 29.37 24.61 17.93
N PRO A 174 28.34 24.54 17.08
CA PRO A 174 26.95 24.83 17.50
C PRO A 174 26.40 23.98 18.66
N ARG A 175 27.00 22.81 18.93
CA ARG A 175 26.59 21.90 20.01
C ARG A 175 27.72 21.61 21.00
N SER A 176 28.83 22.36 20.97
CA SER A 176 29.91 22.17 21.94
C SER A 176 29.55 22.74 23.31
N ARG A 177 30.29 22.33 24.34
CA ARG A 177 30.25 23.03 25.63
C ARG A 177 30.80 24.44 25.47
N SER A 178 30.36 25.36 26.33
CA SER A 178 31.04 26.64 26.50
C SER A 178 32.41 26.39 27.12
N THR A 179 33.45 27.02 26.58
CA THR A 179 34.82 26.93 27.09
C THR A 179 35.39 28.33 27.23
N THR A 180 36.22 28.52 28.24
CA THR A 180 37.03 29.74 28.45
C THR A 180 38.44 29.58 27.90
N ARG A 181 38.79 28.39 27.36
CA ARG A 181 40.08 28.13 26.72
C ARG A 181 40.07 28.65 25.29
N ASP A 182 41.01 29.52 24.96
CA ASP A 182 41.19 30.05 23.60
C ASP A 182 42.08 29.14 22.73
N SER A 183 42.93 28.33 23.36
CA SER A 183 43.83 27.38 22.69
C SER A 183 43.97 26.07 23.47
N GLU A 184 44.29 25.00 22.76
CA GLU A 184 44.81 23.77 23.33
C GLU A 184 46.33 23.78 23.24
N GLU A 185 46.99 23.68 24.40
CA GLU A 185 48.45 23.75 24.52
C GLU A 185 49.08 22.44 24.98
N ARG A 186 48.25 21.44 25.30
CA ARG A 186 48.70 20.09 25.63
C ARG A 186 48.86 19.28 24.34
N GLY A 187 49.82 18.37 24.34
CA GLY A 187 50.07 17.46 23.22
C GLY A 187 49.58 16.06 23.57
N LEU A 188 48.86 15.42 22.66
CA LEU A 188 48.66 13.98 22.67
C LEU A 188 49.81 13.33 21.90
N LEU A 189 50.48 12.35 22.50
CA LEU A 189 51.62 11.67 21.92
C LEU A 189 51.39 10.16 21.94
N LEU A 190 51.86 9.50 20.90
CA LEU A 190 52.18 8.09 20.97
C LEU A 190 53.58 7.98 21.57
N VAL A 191 53.72 7.22 22.65
CA VAL A 191 54.97 7.07 23.38
C VAL A 191 55.27 5.59 23.52
N ALA A 192 56.54 5.23 23.39
CA ALA A 192 57.02 3.91 23.74
C ALA A 192 58.30 4.00 24.56
N ALA A 193 58.48 3.01 25.44
CA ALA A 193 59.65 2.84 26.28
C ALA A 193 60.11 1.39 26.22
N ALA A 194 61.41 1.16 26.13
CA ALA A 194 62.00 -0.17 26.16
C ALA A 194 63.26 -0.20 27.04
N PRO A 195 63.55 -1.33 27.70
CA PRO A 195 64.78 -1.49 28.46
C PRO A 195 66.01 -1.36 27.55
N LEU A 196 67.02 -0.66 28.05
CA LEU A 196 68.39 -0.75 27.56
C LEU A 196 69.08 -1.88 28.31
N LEU A 197 69.55 -2.89 27.58
CA LEU A 197 70.18 -4.07 28.19
C LEU A 197 71.69 -3.88 28.28
N ALA A 198 72.28 -4.24 29.42
CA ALA A 198 73.71 -4.43 29.56
C ALA A 198 74.14 -5.77 28.94
N ALA A 199 75.45 -5.97 28.81
CA ALA A 199 76.03 -7.18 28.23
C ALA A 199 75.70 -8.45 29.04
N ASP A 200 75.37 -8.32 30.32
CA ASP A 200 74.94 -9.39 31.22
C ASP A 200 73.42 -9.64 31.19
N GLY A 201 72.67 -8.92 30.34
CA GLY A 201 71.22 -9.00 30.24
C GLY A 201 70.46 -8.19 31.29
N SER A 202 71.14 -7.50 32.21
CA SER A 202 70.48 -6.62 33.18
C SER A 202 69.98 -5.32 32.53
N VAL A 203 68.93 -4.72 33.10
CA VAL A 203 68.41 -3.43 32.62
C VAL A 203 69.33 -2.31 33.11
N SER A 204 70.09 -1.71 32.19
CA SER A 204 70.99 -0.59 32.47
C SER A 204 70.28 0.77 32.46
N GLY A 205 69.11 0.84 31.81
CA GLY A 205 68.28 2.02 31.71
C GLY A 205 67.09 1.81 30.77
N VAL A 206 66.52 2.91 30.28
CA VAL A 206 65.37 2.90 29.36
C VAL A 206 65.62 3.83 28.18
N LEU A 207 65.26 3.36 26.99
CA LEU A 207 65.10 4.17 25.80
C LEU A 207 63.62 4.50 25.66
N GLN A 208 63.27 5.77 25.67
CA GLN A 208 61.90 6.25 25.43
C GLN A 208 61.88 7.07 24.15
N ALA A 209 60.84 6.94 23.34
CA ALA A 209 60.61 7.81 22.21
C ALA A 209 59.13 8.14 22.10
N GLY A 210 58.82 9.28 21.47
CA GLY A 210 57.43 9.63 21.23
C GLY A 210 57.22 10.50 20.01
N ARG A 211 55.97 10.51 19.55
CA ARG A 211 55.50 11.18 18.35
C ARG A 211 54.24 11.97 18.66
N LEU A 212 54.29 13.27 18.42
CA LEU A 212 53.16 14.19 18.62
C LEU A 212 52.07 13.95 17.57
N LEU A 213 50.82 13.87 18.01
CA LEU A 213 49.65 13.71 17.14
C LEU A 213 48.96 15.04 16.81
N ASN A 214 49.17 16.10 17.60
CA ASN A 214 48.57 17.41 17.35
C ASN A 214 49.02 17.94 15.98
N GLY A 215 48.05 18.20 15.10
CA GLY A 215 48.30 18.66 13.73
C GLY A 215 48.81 17.59 12.77
N ASP A 216 49.10 16.37 13.24
CA ASP A 216 49.60 15.29 12.39
C ASP A 216 48.44 14.51 11.76
N SER A 217 48.24 14.72 10.45
CA SER A 217 47.13 14.07 9.75
C SER A 217 47.42 12.65 9.26
N ARG A 218 48.65 12.13 9.40
CA ARG A 218 49.03 10.86 8.78
C ARG A 218 48.17 9.69 9.26
N VAL A 219 47.97 9.58 10.57
CA VAL A 219 47.20 8.47 11.16
C VAL A 219 45.74 8.56 10.69
N VAL A 220 45.12 9.74 10.76
CA VAL A 220 43.72 9.92 10.34
C VAL A 220 43.52 9.77 8.83
N ASP A 221 44.52 10.14 8.01
CA ASP A 221 44.49 9.96 6.56
C ASP A 221 44.66 8.50 6.18
N THR A 222 45.50 7.75 6.90
CA THR A 222 45.61 6.29 6.74
C THR A 222 44.32 5.58 7.15
N ILE A 223 43.72 5.95 8.29
CA ILE A 223 42.40 5.46 8.69
C ILE A 223 41.39 5.74 7.58
N THR A 224 41.31 7.00 7.12
CA THR A 224 40.34 7.39 6.09
C THR A 224 40.51 6.56 4.81
N ARG A 225 41.74 6.32 4.34
CA ARG A 225 42.02 5.52 3.14
C ARG A 225 41.77 4.02 3.30
N MET A 226 41.95 3.47 4.49
CA MET A 226 41.71 2.04 4.76
C MET A 226 40.24 1.72 4.97
N VAL A 227 39.49 2.69 5.52
CA VAL A 227 38.10 2.51 5.92
C VAL A 227 37.13 2.89 4.80
N TYR A 228 37.42 3.98 4.08
CA TYR A 228 36.51 4.52 3.07
C TYR A 228 37.05 4.32 1.66
N GLU A 229 36.20 3.82 0.77
CA GLU A 229 36.48 3.75 -0.66
C GLU A 229 36.51 5.15 -1.29
N ARG A 230 37.08 5.31 -2.49
CA ARG A 230 37.24 6.62 -3.16
C ARG A 230 35.94 7.41 -3.31
N GLU A 231 34.80 6.73 -3.39
CA GLU A 231 33.47 7.33 -3.54
C GLU A 231 32.79 7.65 -2.19
N GLU A 232 33.23 7.02 -1.10
CA GLU A 232 32.68 7.21 0.24
C GLU A 232 33.33 8.42 0.92
N ARG A 233 32.56 9.47 1.17
CA ARG A 233 33.01 10.68 1.87
C ARG A 233 33.04 10.49 3.38
N GLY A 234 33.74 9.48 3.88
CA GLY A 234 33.93 9.31 5.32
C GLY A 234 34.98 10.24 5.90
N ALA A 235 35.06 10.29 7.23
CA ALA A 235 36.04 11.08 7.96
C ALA A 235 36.51 10.37 9.23
N ALA A 236 37.75 10.63 9.61
CA ALA A 236 38.38 10.15 10.82
C ALA A 236 38.97 11.31 11.62
N THR A 237 39.00 11.21 12.93
CA THR A 237 39.50 12.27 13.82
C THR A 237 40.06 11.71 15.11
N ILE A 238 41.13 12.33 15.61
CA ILE A 238 41.66 12.15 16.95
C ILE A 238 41.39 13.44 17.73
N PHE A 239 40.78 13.28 18.90
CA PHE A 239 40.50 14.35 19.85
C PHE A 239 41.42 14.23 21.07
N LEU A 240 41.85 15.38 21.59
CA LEU A 240 42.47 15.53 22.91
C LEU A 240 41.45 16.19 23.83
N GLY A 241 40.95 15.46 24.81
CA GLY A 241 39.68 15.80 25.46
C GLY A 241 38.58 16.03 24.43
N ASP A 242 38.00 17.22 24.42
CA ASP A 242 36.94 17.65 23.51
C ASP A 242 37.45 18.39 22.25
N VAL A 243 38.76 18.63 22.14
CA VAL A 243 39.38 19.42 21.07
C VAL A 243 39.87 18.51 19.95
N ARG A 244 39.48 18.83 18.71
CA ARG A 244 39.94 18.13 17.51
C ARG A 244 41.41 18.45 17.21
N ILE A 245 42.32 17.51 17.42
CA ILE A 245 43.77 17.75 17.23
C ILE A 245 44.31 17.23 15.90
N ALA A 246 43.69 16.20 15.32
CA ALA A 246 44.03 15.68 13.99
C ALA A 246 42.77 15.16 13.32
N THR A 247 42.48 15.57 12.08
CA THR A 247 41.19 15.25 11.43
C THR A 247 41.28 15.24 9.91
N SER A 248 40.51 14.37 9.25
CA SER A 248 40.22 14.47 7.82
C SER A 248 38.95 15.27 7.49
N VAL A 249 38.19 15.70 8.50
CA VAL A 249 37.04 16.62 8.31
C VAL A 249 37.55 17.98 7.85
N ARG A 250 36.93 18.52 6.81
CA ARG A 250 37.22 19.84 6.26
C ARG A 250 36.08 20.82 6.52
N ASP A 251 36.41 22.08 6.72
CA ASP A 251 35.45 23.16 6.83
C ASP A 251 34.98 23.67 5.47
N ALA A 252 34.13 24.70 5.46
CA ALA A 252 33.60 25.28 4.24
C ALA A 252 34.67 25.92 3.33
N GLY A 253 35.83 26.30 3.89
CA GLY A 253 36.99 26.79 3.15
C GLY A 253 37.87 25.68 2.58
N GLY A 254 37.57 24.41 2.89
CA GLY A 254 38.37 23.26 2.50
C GLY A 254 39.54 22.99 3.44
N GLU A 255 39.72 23.77 4.49
CA GLU A 255 40.77 23.57 5.49
C GLU A 255 40.40 22.49 6.50
N ARG A 256 41.39 21.80 7.07
CA ARG A 256 41.11 20.80 8.11
C ARG A 256 40.50 21.50 9.31
N ALA A 257 39.41 20.93 9.83
CA ALA A 257 38.64 21.49 10.94
C ALA A 257 39.32 21.35 12.31
N THR A 258 40.66 21.33 12.36
CA THR A 258 41.47 21.27 13.59
C THR A 258 41.10 22.42 14.53
N GLY A 259 41.06 22.13 15.83
CA GLY A 259 40.64 23.06 16.89
C GLY A 259 39.13 23.13 17.13
N SER A 260 38.30 22.57 16.24
CA SER A 260 36.86 22.50 16.50
C SER A 260 36.52 21.57 17.65
N LEU A 261 35.54 21.97 18.46
CA LEU A 261 35.08 21.18 19.61
C LEU A 261 34.08 20.10 19.20
N MET A 262 34.15 18.94 19.87
CA MET A 262 33.09 17.93 19.80
C MET A 262 31.80 18.40 20.50
N SER A 263 30.69 17.73 20.20
CA SER A 263 29.42 18.05 20.86
C SER A 263 29.46 17.70 22.36
N SER A 264 28.75 18.48 23.17
CA SER A 264 28.67 18.30 24.62
C SER A 264 28.12 16.93 25.03
N GLU A 265 27.14 16.43 24.27
CA GLU A 265 26.53 15.11 24.45
C GLU A 265 27.54 13.98 24.25
N VAL A 266 28.30 14.03 23.15
CA VAL A 266 29.35 13.04 22.86
C VAL A 266 30.46 13.13 23.90
N ALA A 267 30.89 14.34 24.28
CA ALA A 267 31.90 14.53 25.33
C ALA A 267 31.49 13.87 26.65
N SER A 268 30.23 14.04 27.09
CA SER A 268 29.73 13.39 28.31
C SER A 268 29.71 11.86 28.23
N LEU A 269 29.39 11.30 27.07
CA LEU A 269 29.29 9.84 26.93
C LEU A 269 30.65 9.17 26.75
N VAL A 270 31.54 9.78 25.97
CA VAL A 270 32.83 9.18 25.61
C VAL A 270 33.91 9.53 26.62
N LEU A 271 34.03 10.80 27.01
CA LEU A 271 35.12 11.27 27.87
C LEU A 271 34.83 11.07 29.35
N GLU A 272 33.58 11.27 29.81
CA GLU A 272 33.24 11.17 31.24
C GLU A 272 32.77 9.76 31.63
N LYS A 273 31.99 9.08 30.77
CA LYS A 273 31.48 7.73 31.06
C LYS A 273 32.37 6.61 30.54
N ASN A 274 33.46 6.93 29.83
CA ASN A 274 34.40 5.97 29.24
C ASN A 274 33.69 4.87 28.43
N LYS A 275 32.74 5.26 27.57
CA LYS A 275 31.95 4.33 26.74
C LYS A 275 32.15 4.59 25.26
N LEU A 276 32.26 3.49 24.49
CA LEU A 276 32.05 3.54 23.05
C LEU A 276 30.63 4.05 22.78
N TRP A 277 30.52 4.99 21.85
CA TRP A 277 29.25 5.59 21.46
C TRP A 277 29.11 5.57 19.95
N SER A 278 27.94 5.19 19.43
CA SER A 278 27.64 5.27 18.01
C SER A 278 26.19 5.63 17.78
N ASP A 279 25.98 6.77 17.13
CA ASP A 279 24.68 7.30 16.73
C ASP A 279 24.90 8.44 15.69
N ARG A 280 23.85 9.19 15.37
CA ARG A 280 23.93 10.43 14.62
C ARG A 280 24.57 11.54 15.47
N ALA A 281 25.64 12.15 14.97
CA ALA A 281 26.25 13.33 15.56
C ALA A 281 26.23 14.50 14.60
N PHE A 282 26.09 15.71 15.14
CA PHE A 282 26.31 16.93 14.37
C PHE A 282 27.80 17.28 14.40
N VAL A 283 28.47 17.17 13.25
CA VAL A 283 29.91 17.33 13.12
C VAL A 283 30.19 18.57 12.28
N LEU A 284 30.72 19.60 12.95
CA LEU A 284 31.02 20.91 12.38
C LEU A 284 29.77 21.66 11.85
N ASN A 285 29.25 21.26 10.69
CA ASN A 285 28.13 21.90 9.98
C ASN A 285 27.11 20.90 9.41
N GLU A 286 27.35 19.59 9.49
CA GLU A 286 26.48 18.57 8.89
C GLU A 286 26.25 17.38 9.84
N TRP A 287 25.19 16.61 9.58
CA TRP A 287 24.89 15.39 10.31
C TRP A 287 25.68 14.21 9.75
N TYR A 288 26.30 13.46 10.65
CA TYR A 288 27.08 12.26 10.36
C TYR A 288 26.49 11.08 11.12
N PHE A 289 26.50 9.90 10.50
CA PHE A 289 26.55 8.66 11.27
C PHE A 289 27.94 8.53 11.84
N SER A 290 28.05 8.38 13.14
CA SER A 290 29.32 8.53 13.85
C SER A 290 29.53 7.41 14.85
N ALA A 291 30.80 7.08 15.07
CA ALA A 291 31.22 6.24 16.17
C ALA A 291 32.47 6.85 16.81
N TYR A 292 32.49 6.79 18.14
CA TYR A 292 33.54 7.35 18.96
C TYR A 292 33.97 6.29 19.98
N GLU A 293 35.27 6.18 20.20
CA GLU A 293 35.84 5.43 21.31
C GLU A 293 36.78 6.30 22.14
N PRO A 294 36.82 6.10 23.47
CA PRO A 294 37.77 6.79 24.32
C PRO A 294 39.20 6.31 24.03
N ILE A 295 40.13 7.27 23.94
CA ILE A 295 41.57 6.99 23.97
C ILE A 295 41.99 7.05 25.43
N LEU A 296 42.64 5.98 25.89
CA LEU A 296 43.09 5.84 27.27
C LEU A 296 44.61 6.03 27.36
N ASP A 297 45.06 6.61 28.45
CA ASP A 297 46.47 6.56 28.84
C ASP A 297 46.82 5.19 29.46
N PRO A 298 48.11 4.89 29.72
CA PRO A 298 48.52 3.61 30.30
C PRO A 298 47.95 3.34 31.70
N ASP A 299 47.49 4.38 32.41
CA ASP A 299 46.86 4.27 33.73
C ASP A 299 45.34 4.05 33.64
N GLY A 300 44.79 4.05 32.42
CA GLY A 300 43.36 3.83 32.14
C GLY A 300 42.50 5.10 32.16
N THR A 301 43.12 6.28 32.25
CA THR A 301 42.41 7.57 32.23
C THR A 301 42.03 7.94 30.80
N THR A 302 40.80 8.40 30.60
CA THR A 302 40.36 8.90 29.29
C THR A 302 41.00 10.26 29.00
N ILE A 303 41.84 10.30 27.97
CA ILE A 303 42.60 11.48 27.56
C ILE A 303 42.09 12.10 26.26
N GLY A 304 41.24 11.39 25.52
CA GLY A 304 40.74 11.84 24.22
C GLY A 304 39.75 10.86 23.62
N ALA A 305 39.49 11.02 22.32
CA ALA A 305 38.60 10.12 21.59
C ALA A 305 39.09 9.89 20.17
N LEU A 306 38.94 8.66 19.68
CA LEU A 306 39.06 8.32 18.27
C LEU A 306 37.65 8.32 17.66
N TYR A 307 37.51 9.00 16.53
CA TYR A 307 36.25 9.19 15.82
C TYR A 307 36.36 8.69 14.39
N VAL A 308 35.30 8.05 13.93
CA VAL A 308 35.00 7.87 12.52
C VAL A 308 33.54 8.22 12.24
N GLY A 309 33.26 8.64 11.01
CA GLY A 309 31.89 8.88 10.60
C GLY A 309 31.72 9.17 9.13
N MET A 310 30.49 9.04 8.67
CA MET A 310 30.09 9.31 7.28
C MET A 310 28.88 10.26 7.22
N PRO A 311 28.82 11.18 6.26
CA PRO A 311 27.70 12.09 6.09
C PRO A 311 26.38 11.35 5.96
N GLU A 312 25.32 11.88 6.56
CA GLU A 312 23.99 11.28 6.50
C GLU A 312 23.30 11.49 5.15
N ARG A 313 23.61 12.58 4.45
CA ARG A 313 22.92 13.01 3.21
C ARG A 313 22.81 11.90 2.15
N PRO A 314 23.87 11.15 1.80
CA PRO A 314 23.77 10.06 0.82
C PRO A 314 22.73 8.99 1.20
N PHE A 315 22.59 8.69 2.50
CA PHE A 315 21.61 7.73 3.00
C PHE A 315 20.17 8.28 2.93
N LEU A 316 19.98 9.58 3.16
CA LEU A 316 18.67 10.23 2.98
C LEU A 316 18.23 10.26 1.51
N THR A 317 19.15 10.52 0.59
CA THR A 317 18.87 10.44 -0.85
C THR A 317 18.55 9.01 -1.28
N MET A 318 19.31 8.03 -0.78
CA MET A 318 19.05 6.61 -1.03
C MET A 318 17.66 6.20 -0.52
N ARG A 319 17.32 6.57 0.72
CA ARG A 319 15.99 6.35 1.31
C ARG A 319 14.87 6.93 0.44
N THR A 320 15.05 8.17 -0.01
CA THR A 320 14.04 8.85 -0.83
C THR A 320 13.86 8.16 -2.18
N ASN A 321 14.95 7.78 -2.85
CA ASN A 321 14.89 7.06 -4.12
C ASN A 321 14.25 5.67 -3.98
N ILE A 322 14.60 4.91 -2.94
CA ILE A 322 13.97 3.61 -2.66
C ILE A 322 12.47 3.78 -2.39
N ASN A 323 12.08 4.78 -1.60
CA ASN A 323 10.67 5.07 -1.33
C ASN A 323 9.91 5.50 -2.60
N LEU A 324 10.54 6.27 -3.49
CA LEU A 324 9.96 6.67 -4.78
C LEU A 324 9.76 5.45 -5.70
N ILE A 325 10.76 4.57 -5.82
CA ILE A 325 10.65 3.34 -6.60
C ILE A 325 9.56 2.43 -6.01
N PHE A 326 9.58 2.22 -4.71
CA PHE A 326 8.59 1.38 -4.01
C PHE A 326 7.16 1.94 -4.17
N GLY A 327 6.99 3.25 -3.99
CA GLY A 327 5.73 3.95 -4.25
C GLY A 327 5.28 3.84 -5.70
N GLY A 328 6.20 3.95 -6.66
CA GLY A 328 5.94 3.76 -8.08
C GLY A 328 5.44 2.35 -8.42
N VAL A 329 6.06 1.32 -7.83
CA VAL A 329 5.60 -0.08 -7.96
C VAL A 329 4.20 -0.26 -7.38
N LEU A 330 3.92 0.29 -6.20
CA LEU A 330 2.58 0.24 -5.60
C LEU A 330 1.54 0.97 -6.45
N ALA A 331 1.88 2.13 -7.02
CA ALA A 331 1.02 2.87 -7.92
C ALA A 331 0.74 2.09 -9.22
N PHE A 332 1.73 1.40 -9.76
CA PHE A 332 1.58 0.54 -10.93
C PHE A 332 0.64 -0.65 -10.64
N VAL A 333 0.81 -1.31 -9.49
CA VAL A 333 -0.11 -2.37 -9.04
C VAL A 333 -1.54 -1.82 -8.84
N ALA A 334 -1.67 -0.62 -8.28
CA ALA A 334 -2.97 0.05 -8.12
C ALA A 334 -3.65 0.29 -9.48
N LEU A 335 -2.91 0.79 -10.47
CA LEU A 335 -3.42 1.04 -11.83
C LEU A 335 -3.91 -0.24 -12.49
N ILE A 336 -3.13 -1.33 -12.40
CA ILE A 336 -3.53 -2.65 -12.91
C ILE A 336 -4.80 -3.11 -12.18
N GLY A 337 -4.85 -2.99 -10.86
CA GLY A 337 -6.01 -3.39 -10.07
C GLY A 337 -7.27 -2.59 -10.42
N ILE A 338 -7.15 -1.29 -10.68
CA ILE A 338 -8.25 -0.43 -11.15
C ILE A 338 -8.72 -0.85 -12.55
N ALA A 339 -7.79 -1.06 -13.48
CA ALA A 339 -8.11 -1.50 -14.83
C ALA A 339 -8.81 -2.86 -14.83
N LEU A 340 -8.27 -3.83 -14.08
CA LEU A 340 -8.83 -5.18 -13.95
C LEU A 340 -10.20 -5.17 -13.25
N SER A 341 -10.33 -4.41 -12.17
CA SER A 341 -11.60 -4.21 -11.47
C SER A 341 -12.66 -3.61 -12.39
N GLY A 342 -12.29 -2.62 -13.21
CA GLY A 342 -13.16 -2.01 -14.21
C GLY A 342 -13.58 -2.99 -15.31
N TRP A 343 -12.63 -3.79 -15.81
CA TRP A 343 -12.88 -4.83 -16.83
C TRP A 343 -13.83 -5.91 -16.31
N ILE A 344 -13.53 -6.51 -15.15
CA ILE A 344 -14.37 -7.52 -14.49
C ILE A 344 -15.76 -6.96 -14.18
N SER A 345 -15.83 -5.76 -13.59
CA SER A 345 -17.10 -5.13 -13.24
C SER A 345 -17.97 -4.89 -14.48
N ASN A 346 -17.39 -4.56 -15.63
CA ASN A 346 -18.14 -4.40 -16.88
C ASN A 346 -18.55 -5.75 -17.47
N LYS A 347 -17.66 -6.75 -17.47
CA LYS A 347 -17.91 -8.08 -18.03
C LYS A 347 -19.04 -8.80 -17.29
N LEU A 348 -19.09 -8.72 -15.96
CA LEU A 348 -20.18 -9.32 -15.17
C LEU A 348 -21.45 -8.46 -15.11
N ALA A 349 -21.34 -7.14 -14.93
CA ALA A 349 -22.54 -6.33 -14.68
C ALA A 349 -23.38 -6.07 -15.94
N ARG A 350 -22.81 -6.13 -17.14
CA ARG A 350 -23.55 -5.88 -18.39
C ARG A 350 -24.59 -6.99 -18.67
N PRO A 351 -24.24 -8.29 -18.76
CA PRO A 351 -25.23 -9.33 -19.04
C PRO A 351 -26.30 -9.44 -17.95
N VAL A 352 -25.92 -9.30 -16.68
CA VAL A 352 -26.87 -9.33 -15.56
C VAL A 352 -27.88 -8.18 -15.64
N ARG A 353 -27.46 -6.99 -16.09
CA ARG A 353 -28.40 -5.89 -16.34
C ARG A 353 -29.32 -6.18 -17.52
N ALA A 354 -28.79 -6.73 -18.61
CA ALA A 354 -29.59 -7.11 -19.77
C ALA A 354 -30.67 -8.13 -19.39
N LEU A 355 -30.32 -9.15 -18.59
CA LEU A 355 -31.27 -10.12 -18.05
C LEU A 355 -32.32 -9.46 -17.13
N ALA A 356 -31.90 -8.57 -16.24
CA ALA A 356 -32.82 -7.85 -15.35
C ALA A 356 -33.75 -6.86 -16.09
N GLU A 357 -33.34 -6.38 -17.25
CA GLU A 357 -34.15 -5.52 -18.12
C GLU A 357 -35.09 -6.36 -18.99
N GLY A 358 -34.59 -7.45 -19.59
CA GLY A 358 -35.39 -8.43 -20.31
C GLY A 358 -36.52 -9.01 -19.44
N ALA A 359 -36.22 -9.40 -18.20
CA ALA A 359 -37.23 -9.89 -17.27
C ALA A 359 -38.31 -8.83 -16.94
N ARG A 360 -37.93 -7.54 -16.87
CA ARG A 360 -38.88 -6.44 -16.67
C ARG A 360 -39.78 -6.22 -17.89
N ARG A 361 -39.21 -6.30 -19.09
CA ARG A 361 -39.97 -6.21 -20.35
C ARG A 361 -40.92 -7.41 -20.52
N MET A 362 -40.49 -8.61 -20.13
CA MET A 362 -41.34 -9.81 -20.06
C MET A 362 -42.57 -9.57 -19.20
N ALA A 363 -42.36 -9.07 -17.98
CA ALA A 363 -43.43 -8.80 -17.04
C ALA A 363 -44.40 -7.71 -17.52
N ALA A 364 -43.93 -6.80 -18.38
CA ALA A 364 -44.76 -5.79 -19.02
C ALA A 364 -45.53 -6.30 -20.26
N GLY A 365 -45.33 -7.57 -20.66
CA GLY A 365 -45.97 -8.14 -21.84
C GLY A 365 -45.36 -7.70 -23.17
N GLU A 366 -44.17 -7.09 -23.14
CA GLU A 366 -43.47 -6.71 -24.37
C GLU A 366 -42.80 -7.92 -25.05
N ARG A 367 -42.66 -7.85 -26.38
CA ARG A 367 -41.87 -8.83 -27.12
C ARG A 367 -40.40 -8.74 -26.72
N ILE A 368 -39.82 -9.88 -26.35
CA ILE A 368 -38.42 -9.96 -25.91
C ILE A 368 -37.55 -10.50 -27.03
N GLU A 369 -36.46 -9.80 -27.31
CA GLU A 369 -35.41 -10.30 -28.19
C GLU A 369 -34.44 -11.21 -27.42
N PRO A 370 -33.88 -12.25 -28.06
CA PRO A 370 -32.92 -13.13 -27.41
C PRO A 370 -31.72 -12.36 -26.85
N ILE A 371 -31.41 -12.58 -25.58
CA ILE A 371 -30.23 -12.01 -24.94
C ILE A 371 -29.03 -12.85 -25.34
N VAL A 372 -28.16 -12.31 -26.19
CA VAL A 372 -26.92 -12.97 -26.62
C VAL A 372 -25.80 -12.57 -25.68
N VAL A 373 -25.21 -13.55 -24.99
CA VAL A 373 -24.06 -13.35 -24.12
C VAL A 373 -22.88 -14.14 -24.68
N ASP A 374 -21.81 -13.43 -25.02
CA ASP A 374 -20.55 -14.02 -25.50
C ASP A 374 -19.63 -14.38 -24.33
N THR A 375 -20.13 -15.20 -23.41
CA THR A 375 -19.37 -15.80 -22.32
C THR A 375 -19.61 -17.31 -22.28
N HIS A 376 -18.74 -18.06 -21.63
CA HIS A 376 -18.82 -19.52 -21.52
C HIS A 376 -18.93 -19.94 -20.03
N ASP A 377 -19.59 -19.11 -19.24
CA ASP A 377 -19.73 -19.23 -17.78
C ASP A 377 -21.21 -19.34 -17.38
N GLU A 378 -21.50 -19.36 -16.08
CA GLU A 378 -22.85 -19.47 -15.53
C GLU A 378 -23.79 -18.34 -15.98
N ILE A 379 -23.24 -17.21 -16.45
CA ILE A 379 -24.02 -16.11 -17.01
C ILE A 379 -24.60 -16.47 -18.37
N ALA A 380 -23.85 -17.23 -19.19
CA ALA A 380 -24.34 -17.72 -20.48
C ALA A 380 -25.44 -18.76 -20.27
N LEU A 381 -25.25 -19.69 -19.32
CA LEU A 381 -26.29 -20.64 -18.93
C LEU A 381 -27.56 -19.91 -18.47
N LEU A 382 -27.43 -18.88 -17.64
CA LEU A 382 -28.57 -18.09 -17.19
C LEU A 382 -29.27 -17.34 -18.34
N ALA A 383 -28.52 -16.88 -19.33
CA ALA A 383 -29.09 -16.24 -20.52
C ALA A 383 -29.86 -17.23 -21.39
N ASP A 384 -29.34 -18.44 -21.58
CA ASP A 384 -30.00 -19.50 -22.35
C ASP A 384 -31.30 -19.97 -21.67
N GLU A 385 -31.27 -20.16 -20.36
CA GLU A 385 -32.46 -20.46 -19.56
C GLU A 385 -33.49 -19.34 -19.64
N PHE A 386 -33.06 -18.07 -19.52
CA PHE A 386 -33.94 -16.91 -19.70
C PHE A 386 -34.58 -16.88 -21.10
N ASN A 387 -33.80 -17.11 -22.15
CA ASN A 387 -34.28 -17.13 -23.54
C ASN A 387 -35.27 -18.29 -23.76
N THR A 388 -35.08 -19.42 -23.09
CA THR A 388 -36.02 -20.55 -23.15
C THR A 388 -37.34 -20.21 -22.49
N MET A 389 -37.32 -19.65 -21.28
CA MET A 389 -38.53 -19.16 -20.61
C MET A 389 -39.25 -18.08 -21.44
N ALA A 390 -38.52 -17.13 -22.03
CA ALA A 390 -39.11 -16.09 -22.87
C ALA A 390 -39.85 -16.67 -24.09
N ARG A 391 -39.31 -17.72 -24.72
CA ARG A 391 -39.96 -18.44 -25.83
C ARG A 391 -41.20 -19.19 -25.37
N GLU A 392 -41.14 -19.88 -24.23
CA GLU A 392 -42.30 -20.61 -23.68
C GLU A 392 -43.44 -19.65 -23.33
N VAL A 393 -43.14 -18.54 -22.65
CA VAL A 393 -44.14 -17.50 -22.31
C VAL A 393 -44.76 -16.92 -23.58
N SER A 394 -43.96 -16.60 -24.61
CA SER A 394 -44.48 -16.11 -25.88
C SER A 394 -45.39 -17.13 -26.58
N THR A 395 -45.07 -18.43 -26.49
CA THR A 395 -45.86 -19.51 -27.07
C THR A 395 -47.16 -19.75 -26.30
N LEU A 396 -47.10 -19.66 -24.97
CA LEU A 396 -48.27 -19.71 -24.10
C LEU A 396 -49.22 -18.55 -24.38
N ASN A 397 -48.71 -17.33 -24.50
CA ASN A 397 -49.53 -16.15 -24.81
C ASN A 397 -50.21 -16.28 -26.17
N SER A 398 -49.50 -16.69 -27.23
CA SER A 398 -50.12 -16.88 -28.55
C SER A 398 -51.16 -18.01 -28.57
N THR A 399 -50.90 -19.11 -27.85
CA THR A 399 -51.86 -20.21 -27.70
C THR A 399 -53.10 -19.75 -26.92
N LEU A 400 -52.92 -18.91 -25.90
CA LEU A 400 -54.01 -18.35 -25.12
C LEU A 400 -54.84 -17.39 -25.97
N GLU A 401 -54.21 -16.51 -26.75
CA GLU A 401 -54.86 -15.63 -27.71
C GLU A 401 -55.69 -16.42 -28.72
N GLN A 402 -55.14 -17.48 -29.33
CA GLN A 402 -55.89 -18.37 -30.22
C GLN A 402 -57.06 -19.06 -29.54
N LYS A 403 -56.90 -19.52 -28.28
CA LYS A 403 -58.00 -20.10 -27.51
C LYS A 403 -59.09 -19.07 -27.20
N VAL A 404 -58.71 -17.84 -26.88
CA VAL A 404 -59.63 -16.72 -26.63
C VAL A 404 -60.40 -16.39 -27.91
N GLU A 405 -59.72 -16.30 -29.05
CA GLU A 405 -60.34 -16.03 -30.35
C GLU A 405 -61.30 -17.15 -30.75
N ARG A 406 -60.87 -18.42 -30.64
CA ARG A 406 -61.73 -19.58 -30.92
C ARG A 406 -62.96 -19.62 -30.02
N ARG A 407 -62.80 -19.35 -28.71
CA ARG A 407 -63.94 -19.28 -27.80
C ARG A 407 -64.85 -18.11 -28.12
N SER A 408 -64.29 -16.96 -28.49
CA SER A 408 -65.07 -15.78 -28.89
C SER A 408 -65.90 -16.06 -30.14
N ALA A 409 -65.32 -16.73 -31.15
CA ALA A 409 -66.05 -17.16 -32.34
C ALA A 409 -67.16 -18.17 -32.02
N GLN A 410 -66.89 -19.18 -31.17
CA GLN A 410 -67.90 -20.14 -30.72
C GLN A 410 -69.04 -19.48 -29.95
N LEU A 411 -68.72 -18.51 -29.09
CA LEU A 411 -69.71 -17.71 -28.36
C LEU A 411 -70.60 -16.91 -29.33
N ALA A 412 -69.99 -16.28 -30.34
CA ALA A 412 -70.73 -15.53 -31.37
C ALA A 412 -71.68 -16.44 -32.16
N GLU A 413 -71.22 -17.62 -32.57
CA GLU A 413 -72.03 -18.62 -33.26
C GLU A 413 -73.22 -19.10 -32.39
N LYS A 414 -72.95 -19.44 -31.12
CA LYS A 414 -73.99 -19.85 -30.18
C LYS A 414 -75.02 -18.76 -29.94
N ASN A 415 -74.60 -17.50 -29.82
CA ASN A 415 -75.51 -16.37 -29.73
C ASN A 415 -76.37 -16.21 -30.99
N GLN A 416 -75.82 -16.40 -32.19
CA GLN A 416 -76.60 -16.38 -33.42
C GLN A 416 -77.62 -17.52 -33.48
N GLN A 417 -77.25 -18.74 -33.07
CA GLN A 417 -78.16 -19.88 -32.98
C GLN A 417 -79.32 -19.59 -32.01
N LEU A 418 -79.03 -19.04 -30.82
CA LEU A 418 -80.06 -18.66 -29.85
C LEU A 418 -81.03 -17.62 -30.42
N LEU A 419 -80.53 -16.60 -31.11
CA LEU A 419 -81.36 -15.58 -31.76
C LEU A 419 -82.25 -16.18 -32.87
N ALA A 420 -81.75 -17.14 -33.63
CA ALA A 420 -82.54 -17.84 -34.65
C ALA A 420 -83.67 -18.67 -34.02
N ILE A 421 -83.36 -19.44 -32.97
CA ILE A 421 -84.35 -20.24 -32.23
C ILE A 421 -85.42 -19.34 -31.62
N GLN A 422 -85.04 -18.20 -30.99
CA GLN A 422 -86.01 -17.24 -30.45
C GLN A 422 -86.95 -16.68 -31.53
N LYS A 423 -86.44 -16.40 -32.73
CA LYS A 423 -87.27 -15.94 -33.86
C LYS A 423 -88.28 -17.01 -34.31
N GLU A 424 -87.87 -18.28 -34.36
CA GLU A 424 -88.79 -19.37 -34.71
C GLU A 424 -89.87 -19.57 -33.65
N LEU A 425 -89.51 -19.53 -32.36
CA LEU A 425 -90.45 -19.62 -31.24
C LEU A 425 -91.49 -18.50 -31.27
N ALA A 426 -91.07 -17.25 -31.47
CA ALA A 426 -91.99 -16.11 -31.59
C ALA A 426 -92.96 -16.25 -32.79
N LYS A 427 -92.53 -16.89 -33.87
CA LYS A 427 -93.38 -17.17 -35.04
C LYS A 427 -94.39 -18.28 -34.74
N ALA A 428 -93.98 -19.33 -34.02
CA ALA A 428 -94.86 -20.42 -33.60
C ALA A 428 -95.94 -19.95 -32.61
N GLU A 429 -95.59 -19.10 -31.63
CA GLU A 429 -96.56 -18.51 -30.70
C GLU A 429 -97.65 -17.69 -31.40
N ARG A 430 -97.26 -16.82 -32.36
CA ARG A 430 -98.22 -16.04 -33.16
C ARG A 430 -99.18 -16.93 -33.95
N LEU A 431 -98.68 -18.01 -34.56
CA LEU A 431 -99.49 -18.94 -35.34
C LEU A 431 -100.46 -19.74 -34.46
N SER A 432 -100.02 -20.17 -33.28
CA SER A 432 -100.88 -20.85 -32.29
C SER A 432 -102.02 -19.93 -31.81
N GLY A 433 -101.69 -18.68 -31.45
CA GLY A 433 -102.68 -17.68 -31.04
C GLY A 433 -103.73 -17.37 -32.12
N LEU A 434 -103.30 -17.27 -33.38
CA LEU A 434 -104.20 -17.09 -34.52
C LEU A 434 -105.09 -18.33 -34.77
N GLY A 435 -104.55 -19.54 -34.59
CA GLY A 435 -105.32 -20.78 -34.73
C GLY A 435 -106.45 -20.91 -33.70
N LEU A 436 -106.18 -20.55 -32.44
CA LEU A 436 -107.16 -20.59 -31.35
C LEU A 436 -108.32 -19.60 -31.57
N LEU A 437 -108.01 -18.36 -31.94
CA LEU A 437 -109.00 -17.32 -32.20
C LEU A 437 -109.86 -17.61 -33.44
N ALA A 438 -109.26 -18.10 -34.53
CA ALA A 438 -109.97 -18.44 -35.76
C ALA A 438 -111.02 -19.56 -35.55
N ALA A 439 -110.74 -20.53 -34.67
CA ALA A 439 -111.69 -21.59 -34.35
C ALA A 439 -112.89 -21.09 -33.52
N GLY A 440 -112.66 -20.17 -32.58
CA GLY A 440 -113.71 -19.53 -31.79
C GLY A 440 -114.63 -18.65 -32.63
N VAL A 441 -114.04 -17.74 -33.43
CA VAL A 441 -114.79 -16.82 -34.31
C VAL A 441 -115.61 -17.59 -35.35
N ALA A 442 -115.07 -18.67 -35.91
CA ALA A 442 -115.81 -19.49 -36.87
C ALA A 442 -117.07 -20.13 -36.27
N HIS A 443 -117.01 -20.53 -34.99
CA HIS A 443 -118.17 -21.12 -34.34
C HIS A 443 -119.25 -20.06 -34.02
N GLU A 444 -118.81 -18.87 -33.60
CA GLU A 444 -119.70 -17.76 -33.27
C GLU A 444 -120.34 -17.09 -34.49
N ILE A 445 -119.73 -17.15 -35.69
CA ILE A 445 -120.33 -16.65 -36.93
C ILE A 445 -121.33 -17.65 -37.52
N ASN A 446 -121.05 -18.96 -37.43
CA ASN A 446 -121.97 -19.99 -37.93
C ASN A 446 -123.32 -19.98 -37.21
N ASN A 447 -123.33 -19.66 -35.91
CA ASN A 447 -124.56 -19.65 -35.12
C ASN A 447 -125.61 -18.62 -35.60
N PRO A 448 -125.30 -17.31 -35.73
CA PRO A 448 -126.23 -16.34 -36.28
C PRO A 448 -126.51 -16.61 -37.76
N LEU A 449 -125.55 -17.08 -38.56
CA LEU A 449 -125.82 -17.44 -39.96
C LEU A 449 -126.87 -18.54 -40.09
N ALA A 450 -126.80 -19.58 -39.26
CA ALA A 450 -127.81 -20.65 -39.25
C ALA A 450 -129.21 -20.11 -38.90
N ILE A 451 -129.30 -19.14 -37.98
CA ILE A 451 -130.56 -18.49 -37.61
C ILE A 451 -131.09 -17.63 -38.76
N ILE A 452 -130.25 -16.79 -39.34
CA ILE A 452 -130.63 -15.94 -40.48
C ILE A 452 -131.08 -16.84 -41.62
N ARG A 453 -130.32 -17.90 -41.94
CA ARG A 453 -130.67 -18.87 -42.97
C ARG A 453 -132.05 -19.48 -42.73
N GLY A 454 -132.29 -20.02 -41.53
CA GLY A 454 -133.57 -20.65 -41.19
C GLY A 454 -134.74 -19.67 -41.28
N ASN A 455 -134.55 -18.42 -40.84
CA ASN A 455 -135.58 -17.39 -40.99
C ASN A 455 -135.80 -17.00 -42.45
N THR A 456 -134.74 -16.96 -43.25
CA THR A 456 -134.83 -16.61 -44.69
C THR A 456 -135.47 -17.75 -45.49
N GLU A 457 -135.21 -19.01 -45.12
CA GLU A 457 -135.90 -20.19 -45.66
C GLU A 457 -137.40 -20.17 -45.33
N LEU A 458 -137.77 -19.85 -44.08
CA LEU A 458 -139.18 -19.68 -43.68
C LEU A 458 -139.88 -18.57 -44.47
N LEU A 459 -139.21 -17.41 -44.63
CA LEU A 459 -139.71 -16.32 -45.46
C LEU A 459 -139.90 -16.76 -46.93
N GLN A 460 -138.99 -17.58 -47.46
CA GLN A 460 -139.08 -18.09 -48.83
C GLN A 460 -140.28 -19.03 -49.04
N ASP A 461 -140.62 -19.81 -48.01
CA ASP A 461 -141.75 -20.76 -48.02
C ASP A 461 -143.11 -20.06 -47.85
N GLU A 462 -143.18 -18.95 -47.11
CA GLU A 462 -144.42 -18.18 -46.92
C GLU A 462 -144.77 -17.25 -48.11
N LEU A 463 -143.81 -16.94 -48.98
CA LEU A 463 -144.01 -16.06 -50.13
C LEU A 463 -144.64 -16.80 -51.33
N PRO A 464 -145.76 -16.30 -51.90
CA PRO A 464 -146.43 -16.92 -53.05
C PRO A 464 -145.58 -16.87 -54.33
N GLU A 465 -145.76 -17.85 -55.22
CA GLU A 465 -144.99 -17.97 -56.47
C GLU A 465 -145.22 -16.74 -57.38
N GLY A 466 -144.18 -15.89 -57.49
CA GLY A 466 -144.17 -14.67 -58.30
C GLY A 466 -144.04 -13.35 -57.52
N ALA A 467 -143.92 -13.38 -56.18
CA ALA A 467 -143.66 -12.19 -55.37
C ALA A 467 -142.27 -11.59 -55.64
N GLU A 468 -142.18 -10.26 -55.74
CA GLU A 468 -140.94 -9.52 -56.03
C GLU A 468 -139.89 -9.73 -54.92
N GLU A 469 -140.32 -9.89 -53.67
CA GLU A 469 -139.47 -10.11 -52.50
C GLU A 469 -138.72 -11.47 -52.50
N ARG A 470 -139.13 -12.42 -53.36
CA ARG A 470 -138.52 -13.76 -53.41
C ARG A 470 -137.13 -13.75 -54.04
N GLU A 471 -136.86 -12.85 -55.00
CA GLU A 471 -135.53 -12.66 -55.57
C GLU A 471 -134.53 -12.12 -54.52
N GLU A 472 -134.98 -11.21 -53.64
CA GLU A 472 -134.13 -10.66 -52.58
C GLU A 472 -133.78 -11.71 -51.51
N VAL A 473 -134.74 -12.56 -51.14
CA VAL A 473 -134.54 -13.69 -50.22
C VAL A 473 -133.55 -14.71 -50.79
N GLU A 474 -133.65 -15.02 -52.08
CA GLU A 474 -132.71 -15.95 -52.74
C GLU A 474 -131.28 -15.37 -52.79
N ALA A 475 -131.13 -14.06 -53.02
CA ALA A 475 -129.84 -13.39 -52.95
C ALA A 475 -129.23 -13.44 -51.54
N ILE A 476 -130.02 -13.24 -50.48
CA ILE A 476 -129.58 -13.37 -49.08
C ILE A 476 -129.11 -14.80 -48.80
N MET A 477 -129.85 -15.82 -49.25
CA MET A 477 -129.48 -17.22 -49.11
C MET A 477 -128.16 -17.57 -49.81
N GLN A 478 -127.93 -17.03 -51.01
CA GLN A 478 -126.65 -17.20 -51.71
C GLN A 478 -125.47 -16.58 -50.96
N GLU A 479 -125.65 -15.39 -50.37
CA GLU A 479 -124.59 -14.73 -49.59
C GLU A 479 -124.34 -15.43 -48.24
N ILE A 480 -125.36 -15.98 -47.58
CA ILE A 480 -125.17 -16.85 -46.40
C ILE A 480 -124.29 -18.05 -46.77
N GLY A 481 -124.60 -18.75 -47.87
CA GLY A 481 -123.80 -19.89 -48.35
C GLY A 481 -122.37 -19.51 -48.80
N ARG A 482 -122.14 -18.24 -49.14
CA ARG A 482 -120.79 -17.71 -49.40
C ARG A 482 -120.03 -17.46 -48.10
N ILE A 483 -120.66 -16.88 -47.08
CA ILE A 483 -120.02 -16.63 -45.78
C ILE A 483 -119.67 -17.95 -45.09
N GLU A 484 -120.54 -18.96 -45.13
CA GLU A 484 -120.25 -20.29 -44.56
C GLU A 484 -119.02 -20.95 -45.21
N ARG A 485 -118.83 -20.82 -46.53
CA ARG A 485 -117.63 -21.32 -47.21
C ARG A 485 -116.36 -20.59 -46.76
N ILE A 486 -116.43 -19.27 -46.56
CA ILE A 486 -115.29 -18.47 -46.07
C ILE A 486 -114.94 -18.90 -44.63
N VAL A 487 -115.94 -19.04 -43.77
CA VAL A 487 -115.76 -19.45 -42.37
C VAL A 487 -115.25 -20.90 -42.26
N SER A 488 -115.73 -21.80 -43.10
CA SER A 488 -115.25 -23.19 -43.17
C SER A 488 -113.78 -23.27 -43.61
N ASN A 489 -113.38 -22.48 -44.62
CA ASN A 489 -111.99 -22.40 -45.05
C ASN A 489 -111.07 -21.85 -43.95
N LEU A 490 -111.54 -20.88 -43.16
CA LEU A 490 -110.81 -20.37 -41.99
C LEU A 490 -110.63 -21.45 -40.90
N ARG A 491 -111.65 -22.29 -40.67
CA ARG A 491 -111.59 -23.42 -39.73
C ARG A 491 -110.61 -24.52 -40.18
N VAL A 492 -110.53 -24.82 -41.48
CA VAL A 492 -109.55 -25.79 -42.03
C VAL A 492 -108.12 -25.25 -41.91
N PHE A 493 -107.90 -23.95 -42.12
CA PHE A 493 -106.60 -23.30 -41.93
C PHE A 493 -106.11 -23.41 -40.48
N SER A 494 -107.00 -23.19 -39.49
CA SER A 494 -106.69 -23.35 -38.05
C SER A 494 -106.30 -24.78 -37.66
N ARG A 495 -107.02 -25.80 -38.14
CA ARG A 495 -106.67 -27.22 -37.86
C ARG A 495 -105.38 -27.69 -38.53
N SER A 496 -105.02 -27.11 -39.66
CA SER A 496 -103.78 -27.41 -40.39
C SER A 496 -102.54 -26.90 -39.65
N GLY A 497 -102.66 -25.78 -38.92
CA GLY A 497 -101.60 -25.23 -38.07
C GLY A 497 -101.25 -26.12 -36.88
N LEU A 498 -102.25 -26.75 -36.25
CA LEU A 498 -102.07 -27.61 -35.07
C LEU A 498 -101.44 -28.98 -35.40
N LYS A 499 -101.71 -29.54 -36.58
CA LYS A 499 -101.19 -30.88 -36.97
C LYS A 499 -99.70 -30.90 -37.30
N ARG A 500 -99.05 -29.75 -37.48
CA ARG A 500 -97.60 -29.64 -37.73
C ARG A 500 -96.75 -29.58 -36.46
N ILE A 501 -97.36 -29.44 -35.28
CA ILE A 501 -96.62 -29.27 -34.02
C ILE A 501 -96.27 -30.62 -33.38
N SER A 502 -96.96 -31.72 -33.72
CA SER A 502 -96.74 -33.04 -33.11
C SER A 502 -95.61 -33.89 -33.72
N SER A 503 -94.77 -33.36 -34.62
CA SER A 503 -93.67 -34.12 -35.25
C SER A 503 -92.26 -33.65 -34.92
N PHE A 504 -92.06 -32.76 -33.94
CA PHE A 504 -90.73 -32.49 -33.39
C PHE A 504 -90.44 -33.46 -32.24
N SER A 505 -89.99 -34.66 -32.59
CA SER A 505 -89.32 -35.59 -31.66
C SER A 505 -87.92 -35.03 -31.37
N LEU A 506 -87.62 -34.80 -30.08
CA LEU A 506 -86.26 -34.58 -29.62
C LEU A 506 -85.42 -35.84 -29.87
N GLY A 507 -84.29 -35.68 -30.54
CA GLY A 507 -83.16 -36.61 -30.53
C GLY A 507 -81.99 -35.94 -29.81
#